data_AF-A0A7Z9SZ86-F1
#
_entry.id   AF-A0A7Z9SZ86-F1
#
_cell.length_a   1.000
_cell.length_b   1.000
_cell.length_c   1.000
_cell.angle_alpha   90.00
_cell.angle_beta   90.00
_cell.angle_gamma   90.00
#
_symmetry.space_group_name_H-M   'P 1'
#
loop_
_entity.id
_entity.type
_entity.pdbx_description
1 polymer ?
#
loop_
_entity_poly.entity_id
_entity_poly.type
_entity_poly.pdbx_seq_one_letter_code
_entity_poly.pdbx_strand_id
1 'polypeptide(L)'
;MQLRDYKEYLFDKMAEKGVHHLDIIMMRYDLDGILGRTAPIDTGTMKTLNTFHSFALMALLPRAVATSLPEPFVAGIKMRSTMKGLKTFIHTLDELLGKVNKDAAQRTQLKKQIGAILGVYDDPDIGEMMAERMGGHLADDPRNQERMNTFFVRTALQGVTNAQRRATMMVGFQYLRELGDQYNNPVGMSKEAIAQNKKAAELELMDLGIPENKLKEFSEYMTNVYKNNVSPDSLMLSDGTLTEMAQLLSISTLRITDRSIQNPMISSRPRYAENVIGRLVYSIQSFNYSFTRNVLVSEFKRYQRDKKHLGSITANANAAKLMGPIFQLYMGHVMVSALRMYLLDREKWEEKKEDGTLEKYVAEISFNRSGALGFIEPWYQSYRAIRYQRDLATSIVGATPGFYLQPAQKIIKYFIDETNSPNTTSAEKKALEAFYTLVIIPIIVAAVSNPTFLANLGPSGNLIAGTLAMVGTSKTAKTTASKAVIEAIYD
;
A
#
# COMPACT_ATOMS: atom_id res chain seq x y z
N MET A 1 -26.45 -0.87 38.04
CA MET A 1 -25.99 -0.21 36.79
C MET A 1 -25.64 -1.30 35.80
N GLN A 2 -26.36 -1.42 34.69
CA GLN A 2 -25.88 -2.23 33.57
C GLN A 2 -24.69 -1.49 32.96
N LEU A 3 -23.53 -2.16 32.87
CA LEU A 3 -22.38 -1.68 32.12
C LEU A 3 -22.82 -1.50 30.67
N ARG A 4 -23.02 -0.25 30.27
CA ARG A 4 -23.42 0.11 28.92
C ARG A 4 -22.18 0.09 28.04
N ASP A 5 -22.26 -0.50 26.85
CA ASP A 5 -21.15 -0.50 25.88
C ASP A 5 -20.73 0.95 25.60
N TYR A 6 -19.44 1.26 25.76
CA TYR A 6 -18.90 2.61 25.53
C TYR A 6 -19.17 3.08 24.09
N LYS A 7 -19.23 2.15 23.13
CA LYS A 7 -19.67 2.42 21.75
C LYS A 7 -21.06 3.05 21.70
N GLU A 8 -22.02 2.42 22.39
CA GLU A 8 -23.41 2.85 22.41
C GLU A 8 -23.56 4.23 23.06
N TYR A 9 -22.81 4.47 24.13
CA TYR A 9 -22.72 5.79 24.77
C TYR A 9 -22.24 6.88 23.81
N LEU A 10 -21.21 6.61 22.99
CA LEU A 10 -20.69 7.59 22.02
C LEU A 10 -21.71 7.91 20.93
N PHE A 11 -22.45 6.92 20.43
CA PHE A 11 -23.50 7.14 19.43
C PHE A 11 -24.68 7.95 19.97
N ASP A 12 -25.07 7.71 21.23
CA ASP A 12 -26.09 8.54 21.89
C ASP A 12 -25.60 9.99 22.04
N LYS A 13 -24.33 10.19 22.43
CA LYS A 13 -23.74 11.53 22.49
C LYS A 13 -23.67 12.23 21.14
N MET A 14 -23.50 11.49 20.04
CA MET A 14 -23.59 12.04 18.69
C MET A 14 -25.02 12.45 18.34
N ALA A 15 -26.02 11.64 18.71
CA ALA A 15 -27.44 12.00 18.53
C ALA A 15 -27.79 13.26 19.32
N GLU A 16 -27.36 13.36 20.58
CA GLU A 16 -27.54 14.55 21.43
C GLU A 16 -26.88 15.81 20.83
N LYS A 17 -25.77 15.66 20.09
CA LYS A 17 -25.07 16.75 19.40
C LYS A 17 -25.65 17.07 18.01
N GLY A 18 -26.78 16.46 17.64
CA GLY A 18 -27.50 16.75 16.40
C GLY A 18 -26.93 16.06 15.16
N VAL A 19 -26.13 15.00 15.30
CA VAL A 19 -25.73 14.16 14.16
C VAL A 19 -26.97 13.44 13.61
N HIS A 20 -27.15 13.42 12.30
CA HIS A 20 -28.33 12.84 11.67
C HIS A 20 -28.46 11.33 12.00
N HIS A 21 -29.67 10.88 12.30
CA HIS A 21 -29.90 9.51 12.77
C HIS A 21 -29.42 8.43 11.78
N LEU A 22 -29.60 8.67 10.47
CA LEU A 22 -29.07 7.78 9.43
C LEU A 22 -27.54 7.68 9.48
N ASP A 23 -26.82 8.76 9.77
CA ASP A 23 -25.36 8.74 9.86
C ASP A 23 -24.91 7.91 11.06
N ILE A 24 -25.64 7.99 12.18
CA ILE A 24 -25.36 7.19 13.38
C ILE A 24 -25.59 5.69 13.11
N ILE A 25 -26.69 5.33 12.42
CA ILE A 25 -26.95 3.95 12.00
C ILE A 25 -25.81 3.47 11.08
N MET A 26 -25.40 4.29 10.11
CA MET A 26 -24.32 3.95 9.19
C MET A 26 -22.98 3.77 9.92
N MET A 27 -22.59 4.70 10.80
CA MET A 27 -21.37 4.58 11.59
C MET A 27 -21.39 3.35 12.50
N ARG A 28 -22.55 3.01 13.07
CA ARG A 28 -22.71 1.81 13.88
C ARG A 28 -22.49 0.54 13.06
N TYR A 29 -23.13 0.46 11.90
CA TYR A 29 -22.95 -0.66 10.97
C TYR A 29 -21.48 -0.82 10.53
N ASP A 30 -20.82 0.28 10.16
CA ASP A 30 -19.42 0.26 9.73
C ASP A 30 -18.49 -0.15 10.87
N LEU A 31 -18.74 0.33 12.11
CA LEU A 31 -17.95 -0.04 13.27
C LEU A 31 -18.18 -1.51 13.67
N ASP A 32 -19.40 -2.01 13.60
CA ASP A 32 -19.69 -3.42 13.82
C ASP A 32 -19.06 -4.31 12.74
N GLY A 33 -18.98 -3.84 11.49
CA GLY A 33 -18.21 -4.49 10.42
C GLY A 33 -16.70 -4.51 10.71
N ILE A 34 -16.13 -3.40 11.16
CA ILE A 34 -14.71 -3.31 11.57
C ILE A 34 -14.41 -4.25 12.74
N LEU A 35 -15.34 -4.37 13.69
CA LEU A 35 -15.21 -5.24 14.87
C LEU A 35 -15.55 -6.71 14.58
N GLY A 36 -15.87 -7.08 13.34
CA GLY A 36 -16.25 -8.45 12.96
C GLY A 36 -17.56 -8.93 13.58
N ARG A 37 -18.45 -8.01 13.99
CA ARG A 37 -19.75 -8.31 14.61
C ARG A 37 -20.87 -8.49 13.59
N THR A 38 -20.61 -8.23 12.31
CA THR A 38 -21.55 -8.48 11.21
C THR A 38 -21.42 -9.92 10.72
N ALA A 39 -22.51 -10.68 10.76
CA ALA A 39 -22.54 -12.06 10.28
C ALA A 39 -22.22 -12.13 8.77
N PRO A 40 -21.35 -13.06 8.34
CA PRO A 40 -21.03 -13.21 6.93
C PRO A 40 -22.22 -13.78 6.14
N ILE A 41 -22.41 -13.28 4.93
CA ILE A 41 -23.37 -13.84 3.98
C ILE A 41 -22.68 -14.99 3.23
N ASP A 42 -22.78 -16.22 3.75
CA ASP A 42 -22.18 -17.41 3.14
C ASP A 42 -23.17 -18.10 2.18
N THR A 43 -23.06 -17.78 0.88
CA THR A 43 -23.74 -18.56 -0.18
C THR A 43 -22.70 -19.11 -1.17
N GLY A 44 -23.01 -20.25 -1.82
CA GLY A 44 -22.10 -20.88 -2.80
C GLY A 44 -21.71 -19.95 -3.96
N THR A 45 -22.60 -19.05 -4.36
CA THR A 45 -22.33 -18.01 -5.35
C THR A 45 -21.29 -17.00 -4.85
N MET A 46 -21.35 -16.61 -3.56
CA MET A 46 -20.35 -15.72 -2.96
C MET A 46 -18.96 -16.37 -2.91
N LYS A 47 -18.86 -17.65 -2.54
CA LYS A 47 -17.58 -18.41 -2.56
C LYS A 47 -16.97 -18.45 -3.96
N THR A 48 -17.80 -18.67 -4.97
CA THR A 48 -17.37 -18.66 -6.37
C THR A 48 -16.85 -17.29 -6.78
N LEU A 49 -17.60 -16.21 -6.51
CA LEU A 49 -17.19 -14.85 -6.83
C LEU A 49 -15.93 -14.40 -6.08
N ASN A 50 -15.79 -14.78 -4.81
CA ASN A 50 -14.57 -14.54 -4.02
C ASN A 50 -13.36 -15.27 -4.61
N THR A 51 -13.55 -16.51 -5.06
CA THR A 51 -12.50 -17.26 -5.76
C THR A 51 -12.10 -16.54 -7.05
N PHE A 52 -13.05 -16.18 -7.92
CA PHE A 52 -12.79 -15.42 -9.14
C PHE A 52 -12.05 -14.10 -8.87
N HIS A 53 -12.44 -13.41 -7.80
CA HIS A 53 -11.81 -12.18 -7.36
C HIS A 53 -10.36 -12.39 -6.94
N SER A 54 -10.10 -13.38 -6.08
CA SER A 54 -8.77 -13.70 -5.58
C SER A 54 -7.79 -14.02 -6.72
N PHE A 55 -8.21 -14.81 -7.71
CA PHE A 55 -7.38 -15.14 -8.87
C PHE A 55 -7.06 -13.93 -9.74
N ALA A 56 -8.05 -13.07 -10.00
CA ALA A 56 -7.81 -11.85 -10.76
C ALA A 56 -6.84 -10.90 -10.03
N LEU A 57 -6.96 -10.78 -8.71
CA LEU A 57 -6.05 -9.96 -7.91
C LEU A 57 -4.64 -10.52 -7.89
N MET A 58 -4.49 -11.82 -7.63
CA MET A 58 -3.20 -12.51 -7.68
C MET A 58 -2.58 -12.46 -9.09
N ALA A 59 -3.37 -12.37 -10.15
CA ALA A 59 -2.87 -12.16 -11.51
C ALA A 59 -2.39 -10.72 -11.77
N LEU A 60 -2.99 -9.73 -11.10
CA LEU A 60 -2.70 -8.30 -11.33
C LEU A 60 -1.57 -7.77 -10.43
N LEU A 61 -1.45 -8.27 -9.20
CA LEU A 61 -0.60 -7.74 -8.14
C LEU A 61 0.88 -8.20 -8.11
N PRO A 62 1.39 -9.20 -8.84
CA PRO A 62 2.81 -9.55 -8.82
C PRO A 62 3.70 -8.39 -9.23
N ARG A 63 3.22 -7.62 -10.21
CA ARG A 63 3.90 -6.41 -10.70
C ARG A 63 3.73 -5.20 -9.76
N ALA A 64 2.85 -5.31 -8.75
CA ALA A 64 2.63 -4.29 -7.74
C ALA A 64 3.82 -4.21 -6.77
N VAL A 65 4.51 -5.33 -6.53
CA VAL A 65 5.73 -5.40 -5.70
C VAL A 65 6.76 -4.40 -6.19
N ALA A 66 7.11 -4.45 -7.47
CA ALA A 66 8.06 -3.51 -8.05
C ALA A 66 7.58 -2.06 -7.90
N THR A 67 6.30 -1.77 -8.15
CA THR A 67 5.76 -0.40 -8.02
C THR A 67 5.62 0.10 -6.58
N SER A 68 5.66 -0.80 -5.60
CA SER A 68 5.67 -0.45 -4.17
C SER A 68 7.06 -0.07 -3.66
N LEU A 69 8.13 -0.36 -4.40
CA LEU A 69 9.51 -0.04 -3.98
C LEU A 69 9.75 1.44 -3.65
N PRO A 70 9.12 2.43 -4.33
CA PRO A 70 9.23 3.84 -3.98
C PRO A 70 8.40 4.27 -2.76
N GLU A 71 7.49 3.43 -2.23
CA GLU A 71 6.62 3.79 -1.09
C GLU A 71 7.37 4.30 0.15
N PRO A 72 8.58 3.83 0.51
CA PRO A 72 9.41 4.40 1.57
C PRO A 72 9.60 5.92 1.49
N PHE A 73 9.56 6.51 0.29
CA PHE A 73 9.71 7.96 0.14
C PHE A 73 8.50 8.75 0.67
N VAL A 74 7.33 8.11 0.80
CA VAL A 74 6.15 8.72 1.44
C VAL A 74 6.42 9.00 2.93
N ALA A 75 7.28 8.21 3.59
CA ALA A 75 7.75 8.53 4.95
C ALA A 75 8.46 9.90 4.99
N GLY A 76 9.18 10.25 3.92
CA GLY A 76 9.80 11.58 3.78
C GLY A 76 8.76 12.71 3.67
N ILE A 77 7.62 12.47 3.01
CA ILE A 77 6.50 13.42 2.96
C ILE A 77 5.93 13.60 4.38
N LYS A 78 5.68 12.49 5.08
CA LYS A 78 5.11 12.49 6.43
C LYS A 78 5.98 13.16 7.46
N MET A 79 7.29 12.98 7.36
CA MET A 79 8.27 13.56 8.27
C MET A 79 8.88 14.88 7.75
N ARG A 80 8.37 15.40 6.62
CA ARG A 80 8.82 16.63 5.94
C ARG A 80 10.34 16.69 5.72
N SER A 81 10.93 15.57 5.31
CA SER A 81 12.39 15.44 5.14
C SER A 81 12.76 14.44 4.05
N THR A 82 13.40 14.94 2.99
CA THR A 82 13.94 14.11 1.89
C THR A 82 14.97 13.11 2.41
N MET A 83 15.79 13.53 3.37
CA MET A 83 16.81 12.67 3.97
C MET A 83 16.18 11.50 4.73
N LYS A 84 15.08 11.73 5.47
CA LYS A 84 14.36 10.65 6.15
C LYS A 84 13.71 9.70 5.14
N GLY A 85 13.12 10.22 4.06
CA GLY A 85 12.62 9.38 2.96
C GLY A 85 13.71 8.50 2.35
N LEU A 86 14.90 9.06 2.11
CA LEU A 86 16.06 8.31 1.60
C LEU A 86 16.54 7.24 2.59
N LYS A 87 16.65 7.58 3.88
CA LYS A 87 17.02 6.63 4.93
C LYS A 87 16.02 5.48 5.03
N THR A 88 14.72 5.76 4.97
CA THR A 88 13.69 4.72 4.98
C THR A 88 13.84 3.80 3.77
N PHE A 89 14.11 4.35 2.59
CA PHE A 89 14.35 3.57 1.38
C PHE A 89 15.60 2.69 1.51
N ILE A 90 16.73 3.25 1.97
CA ILE A 90 17.98 2.50 2.19
C ILE A 90 17.77 1.40 3.22
N HIS A 91 17.11 1.67 4.35
CA HIS A 91 16.83 0.66 5.35
C HIS A 91 15.88 -0.44 4.86
N THR A 92 14.94 -0.09 3.96
CA THR A 92 14.09 -1.08 3.30
C THR A 92 14.93 -2.00 2.41
N LEU A 93 15.84 -1.43 1.61
CA LEU A 93 16.75 -2.21 0.76
C LEU A 93 17.73 -3.06 1.57
N ASP A 94 18.32 -2.51 2.63
CA ASP A 94 19.21 -3.23 3.56
C ASP A 94 18.49 -4.40 4.21
N GLU A 95 17.20 -4.28 4.52
CA GLU A 95 16.44 -5.40 5.08
C GLU A 95 16.06 -6.47 4.03
N LEU A 96 15.81 -6.05 2.79
CA LEU A 96 15.53 -6.96 1.68
C LEU A 96 16.78 -7.72 1.21
N LEU A 97 17.93 -7.06 1.19
CA LEU A 97 19.21 -7.57 0.67
C LEU A 97 20.15 -8.09 1.77
N GLY A 98 20.06 -7.54 2.98
CA GLY A 98 20.95 -7.81 4.11
C GLY A 98 20.78 -9.18 4.76
N LYS A 99 19.89 -10.04 4.24
CA LYS A 99 19.83 -11.46 4.63
C LYS A 99 21.11 -12.24 4.32
N VAL A 100 22.04 -11.66 3.57
CA VAL A 100 23.31 -12.29 3.16
C VAL A 100 24.45 -12.02 4.17
N ASN A 101 24.33 -11.04 5.06
CA ASN A 101 25.36 -10.71 6.06
C ASN A 101 24.87 -10.99 7.50
N LYS A 102 25.67 -11.68 8.32
CA LYS A 102 25.34 -12.08 9.71
C LYS A 102 25.00 -10.88 10.61
N ASP A 103 25.72 -9.77 10.47
CA ASP A 103 25.46 -8.57 11.28
C ASP A 103 24.16 -7.88 10.87
N ALA A 104 23.84 -7.90 9.57
CA ALA A 104 22.58 -7.39 9.06
C ALA A 104 21.39 -8.27 9.46
N ALA A 105 21.59 -9.58 9.58
CA ALA A 105 20.59 -10.51 10.10
C ALA A 105 20.25 -10.22 11.57
N GLN A 106 21.25 -9.97 12.43
CA GLN A 106 21.03 -9.60 13.83
C GLN A 106 20.29 -8.25 13.96
N ARG A 107 20.71 -7.23 13.20
CA ARG A 107 20.00 -5.93 13.17
C ARG A 107 18.54 -6.09 12.72
N THR A 108 18.30 -6.93 11.72
CA THR A 108 16.95 -7.22 11.23
C THR A 108 16.12 -7.95 12.30
N GLN A 109 16.72 -8.88 13.03
CA GLN A 109 16.06 -9.59 14.12
C GLN A 109 15.66 -8.64 15.27
N LEU A 110 16.55 -7.71 15.64
CA LEU A 110 16.23 -6.69 16.64
C LEU A 110 15.06 -5.80 16.19
N LYS A 111 15.06 -5.33 14.93
CA LYS A 111 13.94 -4.58 14.36
C LYS A 111 12.63 -5.38 14.38
N LYS A 112 12.69 -6.69 14.16
CA LYS A 112 11.52 -7.58 14.29
C LYS A 112 11.06 -7.71 15.74
N GLN A 113 11.95 -7.88 16.70
CA GLN A 113 11.54 -7.94 18.11
C GLN A 113 10.85 -6.65 18.56
N ILE A 114 11.47 -5.50 18.27
CA ILE A 114 10.88 -4.19 18.59
C ILE A 114 9.55 -3.98 17.84
N GLY A 115 9.51 -4.33 16.56
CA GLY A 115 8.30 -4.22 15.76
C GLY A 115 7.16 -5.10 16.26
N ALA A 116 7.45 -6.30 16.77
CA ALA A 116 6.45 -7.18 17.36
C ALA A 116 5.91 -6.62 18.68
N ILE A 117 6.81 -6.14 19.56
CA ILE A 117 6.46 -5.54 20.85
C ILE A 117 5.55 -4.31 20.66
N LEU A 118 5.84 -3.49 19.64
CA LEU A 118 5.07 -2.28 19.35
C LEU A 118 3.85 -2.51 18.43
N GLY A 119 3.62 -3.74 17.96
CA GLY A 119 2.52 -4.08 17.04
C GLY A 119 2.68 -3.53 15.63
N VAL A 120 3.89 -3.17 15.21
CA VAL A 120 4.16 -2.39 13.99
C VAL A 120 4.12 -3.23 12.71
N TYR A 121 4.33 -4.56 12.76
CA TYR A 121 4.19 -5.41 11.58
C TYR A 121 3.31 -6.62 11.86
N ASP A 122 2.67 -7.09 10.80
CA ASP A 122 1.76 -8.23 10.81
C ASP A 122 2.53 -9.54 10.64
N ASP A 123 2.10 -10.56 11.37
CA ASP A 123 2.64 -11.91 11.27
C ASP A 123 2.26 -12.50 9.89
N PRO A 124 3.25 -12.91 9.07
CA PRO A 124 3.00 -13.60 7.81
C PRO A 124 2.01 -14.75 7.90
N ASP A 125 1.92 -15.41 9.05
CA ASP A 125 1.07 -16.59 9.24
C ASP A 125 -0.37 -16.24 9.64
N ILE A 126 -0.63 -15.01 10.11
CA ILE A 126 -1.96 -14.55 10.57
C ILE A 126 -2.72 -13.82 9.44
N GLY A 127 -2.01 -13.16 8.51
CA GLY A 127 -2.57 -12.63 7.27
C GLY A 127 -3.52 -11.43 7.46
N GLU A 128 -3.40 -10.70 8.56
CA GLU A 128 -4.25 -9.56 8.91
C GLU A 128 -4.11 -8.43 7.87
N MET A 129 -2.90 -8.12 7.44
CA MET A 129 -2.58 -7.14 6.41
C MET A 129 -3.21 -7.50 5.06
N MET A 130 -3.37 -8.80 4.77
CA MET A 130 -4.04 -9.26 3.55
C MET A 130 -5.55 -9.14 3.66
N ALA A 131 -6.15 -9.50 4.79
CA ALA A 131 -7.56 -9.24 5.04
C ALA A 131 -7.86 -7.72 4.97
N GLU A 132 -7.01 -6.91 5.61
CA GLU A 132 -7.08 -5.46 5.58
C GLU A 132 -6.95 -4.93 4.17
N ARG A 133 -6.05 -5.46 3.31
CA ARG A 133 -5.80 -4.95 1.95
C ARG A 133 -6.78 -5.39 0.88
N MET A 134 -7.42 -6.52 1.07
CA MET A 134 -8.17 -7.19 0.00
C MET A 134 -9.69 -7.01 0.09
N GLY A 135 -10.21 -6.57 1.24
CA GLY A 135 -11.62 -6.12 1.32
C GLY A 135 -12.55 -7.16 1.91
N GLY A 136 -13.30 -6.72 2.93
CA GLY A 136 -14.46 -7.38 3.49
C GLY A 136 -14.26 -8.85 3.83
N HIS A 137 -15.39 -9.54 3.93
CA HIS A 137 -15.62 -10.95 4.19
C HIS A 137 -14.82 -12.01 3.37
N LEU A 138 -13.69 -11.67 2.74
CA LEU A 138 -12.71 -12.67 2.26
C LEU A 138 -12.10 -13.47 3.42
N ALA A 139 -12.08 -12.89 4.63
CA ALA A 139 -11.77 -13.59 5.87
C ALA A 139 -12.79 -14.73 6.18
N ASP A 140 -14.00 -14.64 5.64
CA ASP A 140 -15.02 -15.68 5.81
C ASP A 140 -14.90 -16.82 4.79
N ASP A 141 -13.91 -16.76 3.89
CA ASP A 141 -13.48 -17.90 3.07
C ASP A 141 -12.01 -18.24 3.39
N PRO A 142 -11.77 -19.04 4.46
CA PRO A 142 -10.43 -19.33 4.96
C PRO A 142 -9.49 -19.91 3.88
N ARG A 143 -10.03 -20.68 2.92
CA ARG A 143 -9.23 -21.29 1.85
C ARG A 143 -8.71 -20.24 0.87
N ASN A 144 -9.55 -19.29 0.49
CA ASN A 144 -9.14 -18.21 -0.41
C ASN A 144 -8.23 -17.21 0.31
N GLN A 145 -8.46 -16.94 1.59
CA GLN A 145 -7.54 -16.16 2.42
C GLN A 145 -6.16 -16.81 2.51
N GLU A 146 -6.09 -18.11 2.84
CA GLU A 146 -4.84 -18.86 2.95
C GLU A 146 -4.05 -18.85 1.64
N ARG A 147 -4.71 -19.15 0.51
CA ARG A 147 -4.08 -19.12 -0.83
C ARG A 147 -3.50 -17.77 -1.16
N MET A 148 -4.27 -16.72 -0.89
CA MET A 148 -3.89 -15.35 -1.19
C MET A 148 -2.73 -14.89 -0.29
N ASN A 149 -2.80 -15.17 1.02
CA ASN A 149 -1.73 -14.90 1.96
C ASN A 149 -0.44 -15.60 1.53
N THR A 150 -0.53 -16.90 1.24
CA THR A 150 0.54 -17.72 0.70
C THR A 150 1.15 -17.10 -0.55
N PHE A 151 0.32 -16.67 -1.51
CA PHE A 151 0.77 -15.99 -2.72
C PHE A 151 1.54 -14.69 -2.43
N PHE A 152 1.09 -13.88 -1.50
CA PHE A 152 1.72 -12.59 -1.17
C PHE A 152 3.00 -12.71 -0.35
N VAL A 153 3.09 -13.69 0.55
CA VAL A 153 4.35 -14.07 1.19
C VAL A 153 5.37 -14.48 0.13
N ARG A 154 4.94 -15.33 -0.82
CA ARG A 154 5.82 -15.93 -1.83
C ARG A 154 6.24 -14.96 -2.93
N THR A 155 5.36 -14.06 -3.36
CA THR A 155 5.72 -12.97 -4.27
C THR A 155 6.54 -11.86 -3.60
N ALA A 156 6.90 -12.04 -2.33
CA ALA A 156 7.61 -11.10 -1.48
C ALA A 156 6.87 -9.77 -1.24
N LEU A 157 5.63 -9.59 -1.70
CA LEU A 157 4.87 -8.36 -1.47
C LEU A 157 4.72 -8.06 0.02
N GLN A 158 4.34 -9.08 0.79
CA GLN A 158 4.21 -8.96 2.24
C GLN A 158 5.56 -8.74 2.92
N GLY A 159 6.62 -9.42 2.43
CA GLY A 159 7.98 -9.21 2.90
C GLY A 159 8.47 -7.78 2.69
N VAL A 160 8.25 -7.22 1.50
CA VAL A 160 8.57 -5.83 1.15
C VAL A 160 7.78 -4.87 2.03
N THR A 161 6.47 -5.02 2.15
CA THR A 161 5.67 -4.15 3.02
C THR A 161 6.15 -4.21 4.48
N ASN A 162 6.39 -5.40 5.03
CA ASN A 162 6.86 -5.53 6.40
C ASN A 162 8.25 -4.91 6.60
N ALA A 163 9.15 -5.02 5.61
CA ALA A 163 10.44 -4.33 5.62
C ALA A 163 10.25 -2.80 5.58
N GLN A 164 9.32 -2.29 4.76
CA GLN A 164 8.99 -0.86 4.71
C GLN A 164 8.44 -0.37 6.05
N ARG A 165 7.55 -1.14 6.70
CA ARG A 165 6.97 -0.80 8.02
C ARG A 165 8.07 -0.70 9.08
N ARG A 166 8.96 -1.69 9.16
CA ARG A 166 10.10 -1.70 10.10
C ARG A 166 11.13 -0.62 9.80
N ALA A 167 11.46 -0.38 8.53
CA ALA A 167 12.34 0.71 8.14
C ALA A 167 11.75 2.08 8.54
N THR A 168 10.46 2.28 8.28
CA THR A 168 9.74 3.51 8.63
C THR A 168 9.67 3.70 10.15
N MET A 169 9.49 2.63 10.91
CA MET A 169 9.56 2.67 12.38
C MET A 169 10.90 3.20 12.88
N MET A 170 12.01 2.66 12.38
CA MET A 170 13.34 3.07 12.84
C MET A 170 13.62 4.55 12.53
N VAL A 171 13.24 5.02 11.35
CA VAL A 171 13.34 6.43 10.98
C VAL A 171 12.32 7.29 11.76
N GLY A 172 11.16 6.72 12.07
CA GLY A 172 10.14 7.30 12.93
C GLY A 172 10.62 7.57 14.35
N PHE A 173 11.39 6.67 14.95
CA PHE A 173 12.03 6.92 16.25
C PHE A 173 13.00 8.09 16.20
N GLN A 174 13.80 8.19 15.14
CA GLN A 174 14.66 9.36 14.94
C GLN A 174 13.81 10.64 14.83
N TYR A 175 12.70 10.60 14.08
CA TYR A 175 11.82 11.75 13.94
C TYR A 175 11.14 12.16 15.25
N LEU A 176 10.62 11.22 16.02
CA LEU A 176 10.02 11.45 17.33
C LEU A 176 11.03 12.03 18.32
N ARG A 177 12.29 11.57 18.28
CA ARG A 177 13.37 12.18 19.06
C ARG A 177 13.61 13.62 18.67
N GLU A 178 13.69 13.93 17.37
CA GLU A 178 13.88 15.30 16.88
C GLU A 178 12.72 16.22 17.28
N LEU A 179 11.48 15.72 17.27
CA LEU A 179 10.32 16.44 17.77
C LEU A 179 10.40 16.66 19.30
N GLY A 180 10.80 15.65 20.06
CA GLY A 180 11.01 15.77 21.50
C GLY A 180 12.10 16.78 21.86
N ASP A 181 13.21 16.78 21.12
CA ASP A 181 14.28 17.76 21.29
C ASP A 181 13.83 19.17 20.88
N GLN A 182 13.08 19.31 19.79
CA GLN A 182 12.49 20.60 19.39
C GLN A 182 11.47 21.12 20.41
N TYR A 183 10.76 20.24 21.12
CA TYR A 183 9.81 20.62 22.17
C TYR A 183 10.53 21.05 23.46
N ASN A 184 11.56 20.29 23.88
CA ASN A 184 12.32 20.53 25.10
C ASN A 184 13.32 21.68 24.95
N ASN A 185 14.01 21.74 23.81
CA ASN A 185 15.09 22.67 23.49
C ASN A 185 14.81 23.41 22.15
N PRO A 186 13.72 24.21 22.08
CA PRO A 186 13.37 24.92 20.85
C PRO A 186 14.45 25.95 20.47
N VAL A 187 14.90 25.92 19.22
CA VAL A 187 15.87 26.88 18.66
C VAL A 187 15.17 27.91 17.78
N GLY A 188 15.68 29.13 17.69
CA GLY A 188 15.13 30.17 16.82
C GLY A 188 15.90 31.48 16.91
N MET A 189 15.85 32.29 15.84
CA MET A 189 16.54 33.60 15.76
C MET A 189 15.84 34.69 16.57
N SER A 190 14.61 34.47 17.02
CA SER A 190 13.82 35.37 17.85
C SER A 190 13.03 34.59 18.90
N LYS A 191 12.58 35.26 19.96
CA LYS A 191 11.72 34.65 20.99
C LYS A 191 10.42 34.08 20.39
N GLU A 192 9.86 34.77 19.40
CA GLU A 192 8.67 34.33 18.66
C GLU A 192 8.96 33.07 17.85
N ALA A 193 10.11 33.00 17.17
CA ALA A 193 10.52 31.81 16.41
C ALA A 193 10.74 30.60 17.32
N ILE A 194 11.33 30.80 18.51
CA ILE A 194 11.49 29.75 19.54
C ILE A 194 10.11 29.23 19.98
N ALA A 195 9.18 30.12 20.31
CA ALA A 195 7.83 29.74 20.72
C ALA A 195 7.06 29.02 19.60
N GLN A 196 7.17 29.49 18.36
CA GLN A 196 6.54 28.84 17.20
C GLN A 196 7.13 27.46 16.93
N ASN A 197 8.45 27.28 17.04
CA ASN A 197 9.09 25.98 16.85
C ASN A 197 8.67 24.99 17.94
N LYS A 198 8.58 25.42 19.21
CA LYS A 198 8.02 24.58 20.26
C LYS A 198 6.58 24.19 19.97
N LYS A 199 5.74 25.15 19.57
CA LYS A 199 4.32 24.91 19.25
C LYS A 199 4.15 24.00 18.04
N ALA A 200 5.02 24.10 17.05
CA ALA A 200 5.01 23.20 15.90
C ALA A 200 5.31 21.75 16.30
N ALA A 201 6.29 21.52 17.19
CA ALA A 201 6.59 20.20 17.71
C ALA A 201 5.44 19.64 18.57
N GLU A 202 4.83 20.48 19.41
CA GLU A 202 3.65 20.13 20.20
C GLU A 202 2.49 19.65 19.33
N LEU A 203 2.08 20.44 18.33
CA LEU A 203 0.99 20.09 17.42
C LEU A 203 1.28 18.79 16.66
N GLU A 204 2.54 18.58 16.28
CA GLU A 204 2.97 17.39 15.57
C GLU A 204 2.92 16.13 16.45
N LEU A 205 3.41 16.21 17.69
CA LEU A 205 3.32 15.12 18.67
C LEU A 205 1.86 14.78 19.00
N MET A 206 0.98 15.79 19.15
CA MET A 206 -0.45 15.58 19.37
C MET A 206 -1.13 14.88 18.19
N ASP A 207 -0.80 15.26 16.95
CA ASP A 207 -1.28 14.58 15.74
C ASP A 207 -0.86 13.10 15.70
N LEU A 208 0.31 12.80 16.27
CA LEU A 208 0.85 11.46 16.44
C LEU A 208 0.27 10.74 17.67
N GLY A 209 -0.72 11.32 18.33
CA GLY A 209 -1.51 10.65 19.37
C GLY A 209 -0.95 10.80 20.77
N ILE A 210 0.02 11.69 20.97
CA ILE A 210 0.54 12.00 22.31
C ILE A 210 -0.41 12.99 23.01
N PRO A 211 -1.00 12.63 24.15
CA PRO A 211 -1.86 13.54 24.91
C PRO A 211 -1.11 14.79 25.39
N GLU A 212 -1.79 15.93 25.46
CA GLU A 212 -1.19 17.22 25.83
C GLU A 212 -0.50 17.16 27.21
N ASN A 213 -1.14 16.50 28.18
CA ASN A 213 -0.61 16.31 29.54
C ASN A 213 0.61 15.36 29.62
N LYS A 214 0.92 14.63 28.55
CA LYS A 214 2.02 13.66 28.48
C LYS A 214 3.15 14.09 27.53
N LEU A 215 3.02 15.25 26.88
CA LEU A 215 4.00 15.73 25.90
C LEU A 215 5.41 15.89 26.46
N LYS A 216 5.55 16.48 27.66
CA LYS A 216 6.86 16.71 28.28
C LYS A 216 7.55 15.38 28.64
N GLU A 217 6.82 14.53 29.36
CA GLU A 217 7.29 13.20 29.77
C GLU A 217 7.70 12.36 28.56
N PHE A 218 6.87 12.34 27.52
CA PHE A 218 7.16 11.63 26.28
C PHE A 218 8.37 12.21 25.53
N SER A 219 8.48 13.54 25.47
CA SER A 219 9.61 14.21 24.79
C SER A 219 10.93 13.90 25.48
N GLU A 220 10.97 13.96 26.81
CA GLU A 220 12.14 13.56 27.61
C GLU A 220 12.47 12.08 27.42
N TYR A 221 11.46 11.21 27.49
CA TYR A 221 11.59 9.77 27.23
C TYR A 221 12.25 9.50 25.87
N MET A 222 11.75 10.11 24.77
CA MET A 222 12.31 9.90 23.44
C MET A 222 13.75 10.39 23.29
N THR A 223 14.11 11.49 23.97
CA THR A 223 15.50 11.98 23.96
C THR A 223 16.46 11.07 24.74
N ASN A 224 15.98 10.38 25.78
CA ASN A 224 16.78 9.50 26.63
C ASN A 224 16.89 8.08 26.07
N VAL A 225 15.78 7.48 25.63
CA VAL A 225 15.75 6.11 25.11
C VAL A 225 16.59 5.98 23.84
N TYR A 226 16.55 6.97 22.95
CA TYR A 226 17.35 6.91 21.73
C TYR A 226 18.85 7.04 22.00
N LYS A 227 19.28 7.79 23.03
CA LYS A 227 20.69 7.85 23.44
C LYS A 227 21.22 6.49 23.88
N ASN A 228 20.35 5.66 24.46
CA ASN A 228 20.70 4.34 25.00
C ASN A 228 20.35 3.18 24.05
N ASN A 229 19.91 3.48 22.82
CA ASN A 229 19.23 2.58 21.87
C ASN A 229 17.91 2.00 22.42
N VAL A 230 16.86 2.03 21.58
CA VAL A 230 15.60 1.35 21.89
C VAL A 230 15.87 -0.15 21.98
N SER A 231 15.72 -0.72 23.17
CA SER A 231 15.87 -2.16 23.43
C SER A 231 14.53 -2.77 23.85
N PRO A 232 14.27 -4.05 23.56
CA PRO A 232 13.06 -4.75 24.02
C PRO A 232 12.75 -4.54 25.51
N ASP A 233 13.78 -4.65 26.35
CA ASP A 233 13.66 -4.54 27.81
C ASP A 233 13.24 -3.13 28.27
N SER A 234 13.56 -2.09 27.49
CA SER A 234 13.14 -0.72 27.79
C SER A 234 11.66 -0.45 27.47
N LEU A 235 11.02 -1.32 26.69
CA LEU A 235 9.64 -1.13 26.22
C LEU A 235 8.62 -1.85 27.10
N MET A 236 9.05 -2.89 27.81
CA MET A 236 8.16 -3.81 28.52
C MET A 236 8.43 -3.80 30.03
N LEU A 237 7.36 -3.97 30.80
CA LEU A 237 7.43 -4.29 32.22
C LEU A 237 7.73 -5.79 32.41
N SER A 238 8.08 -6.18 33.63
CA SER A 238 8.40 -7.57 33.98
C SER A 238 7.25 -8.56 33.77
N ASP A 239 6.01 -8.07 33.68
CA ASP A 239 4.80 -8.85 33.40
C ASP A 239 4.49 -8.99 31.90
N GLY A 240 5.31 -8.41 31.04
CA GLY A 240 5.14 -8.43 29.59
C GLY A 240 4.23 -7.34 29.03
N THR A 241 3.70 -6.43 29.87
CA THR A 241 2.92 -5.29 29.39
C THR A 241 3.81 -4.13 28.96
N LEU A 242 3.33 -3.29 28.03
CA LEU A 242 4.06 -2.09 27.62
C LEU A 242 4.03 -1.05 28.74
N THR A 243 5.17 -0.39 28.98
CA THR A 243 5.22 0.81 29.83
C THR A 243 4.33 1.92 29.25
N GLU A 244 3.87 2.86 30.07
CA GLU A 244 2.99 3.95 29.60
C GLU A 244 3.61 4.74 28.42
N MET A 245 4.90 5.07 28.50
CA MET A 245 5.61 5.75 27.41
C MET A 245 5.83 4.84 26.20
N ALA A 246 6.03 3.54 26.39
CA ALA A 246 6.12 2.58 25.29
C ALA A 246 4.77 2.38 24.58
N GLN A 247 3.64 2.47 25.28
CA GLN A 247 2.31 2.50 24.67
C GLN A 247 2.13 3.73 23.78
N LEU A 248 2.51 4.91 24.27
CA LEU A 248 2.50 6.15 23.48
C LEU A 248 3.47 6.08 22.29
N LEU A 249 4.62 5.42 22.46
CA LEU A 249 5.57 5.15 21.37
C LEU A 249 4.96 4.21 20.32
N SER A 250 4.26 3.14 20.73
CA SER A 250 3.56 2.23 19.82
C SER A 250 2.51 3.00 19.01
N ILE A 251 1.63 3.77 19.67
CA ILE A 251 0.58 4.57 19.01
C ILE A 251 1.18 5.55 18.00
N SER A 252 2.19 6.31 18.40
CA SER A 252 2.81 7.31 17.53
C SER A 252 3.56 6.67 16.36
N THR A 253 4.27 5.57 16.60
CA THR A 253 4.96 4.80 15.56
C THR A 253 3.97 4.21 14.57
N LEU A 254 2.89 3.59 15.03
CA LEU A 254 1.83 3.05 14.18
C LEU A 254 1.21 4.14 13.30
N ARG A 255 0.90 5.30 13.88
CA ARG A 255 0.41 6.45 13.11
C ARG A 255 1.41 6.93 12.05
N ILE A 256 2.71 6.89 12.33
CA ILE A 256 3.74 7.23 11.33
C ILE A 256 3.77 6.16 10.23
N THR A 257 3.84 4.89 10.59
CA THR A 257 3.99 3.78 9.64
C THR A 257 2.76 3.63 8.75
N ASP A 258 1.56 3.66 9.32
CA ASP A 258 0.29 3.49 8.58
C ASP A 258 -0.03 4.68 7.68
N ARG A 259 0.45 5.88 8.01
CA ARG A 259 0.32 7.05 7.13
C ARG A 259 1.38 7.10 6.03
N SER A 260 2.47 6.35 6.18
CA SER A 260 3.59 6.33 5.23
C SER A 260 3.47 5.20 4.20
N ILE A 261 2.79 4.12 4.53
CA ILE A 261 2.63 2.96 3.64
C ILE A 261 1.19 2.88 3.17
N GLN A 262 0.97 2.44 1.94
CA GLN A 262 -0.38 2.22 1.44
C GLN A 262 -0.96 0.96 2.10
N ASN A 263 -1.57 1.15 3.27
CA ASN A 263 -2.34 0.12 3.96
C ASN A 263 -3.82 0.54 3.99
N PRO A 264 -4.62 0.22 2.96
CA PRO A 264 -6.05 0.46 3.02
C PRO A 264 -6.63 -0.38 4.15
N MET A 265 -7.22 0.28 5.14
CA MET A 265 -8.02 -0.36 6.19
C MET A 265 -9.47 -0.48 5.72
N ILE A 266 -10.29 -1.31 6.37
CA ILE A 266 -11.75 -1.36 6.15
C ILE A 266 -12.36 0.05 6.18
N SER A 267 -11.95 0.87 7.16
CA SER A 267 -12.40 2.26 7.30
C SER A 267 -12.05 3.21 6.14
N SER A 268 -11.14 2.82 5.24
CA SER A 268 -10.67 3.65 4.11
C SER A 268 -11.40 3.37 2.80
N ARG A 269 -12.32 2.40 2.81
CA ARG A 269 -12.98 1.90 1.61
C ARG A 269 -14.32 2.60 1.36
N PRO A 270 -14.72 2.75 0.09
CA PRO A 270 -16.11 3.03 -0.22
C PRO A 270 -16.98 1.92 0.36
N ARG A 271 -18.06 2.27 1.07
CA ARG A 271 -18.97 1.31 1.72
C ARG A 271 -19.50 0.23 0.77
N TYR A 272 -19.71 0.59 -0.51
CA TYR A 272 -20.16 -0.38 -1.52
C TYR A 272 -19.15 -1.52 -1.73
N ALA A 273 -17.85 -1.33 -1.42
CA ALA A 273 -16.83 -2.37 -1.48
C ALA A 273 -17.04 -3.52 -0.48
N GLU A 274 -17.89 -3.34 0.53
CA GLU A 274 -18.28 -4.41 1.45
C GLU A 274 -19.19 -5.44 0.77
N ASN A 275 -19.94 -5.03 -0.26
CA ASN A 275 -20.71 -5.94 -1.11
C ASN A 275 -19.80 -6.65 -2.12
N VAL A 276 -20.17 -7.87 -2.51
CA VAL A 276 -19.34 -8.70 -3.41
C VAL A 276 -19.11 -8.04 -4.77
N ILE A 277 -20.13 -7.45 -5.38
CA ILE A 277 -19.98 -6.73 -6.65
C ILE A 277 -19.09 -5.49 -6.47
N GLY A 278 -19.31 -4.71 -5.41
CA GLY A 278 -18.49 -3.54 -5.15
C GLY A 278 -17.04 -3.88 -4.86
N ARG A 279 -16.75 -5.04 -4.25
CA ARG A 279 -15.38 -5.51 -4.02
C ARG A 279 -14.61 -5.74 -5.32
N LEU A 280 -15.27 -6.33 -6.33
CA LEU A 280 -14.71 -6.53 -7.67
C LEU A 280 -14.28 -5.21 -8.31
N VAL A 281 -15.03 -4.14 -8.04
CA VAL A 281 -14.84 -2.80 -8.61
C VAL A 281 -13.79 -1.99 -7.82
N TYR A 282 -13.95 -1.94 -6.49
CA TYR A 282 -13.31 -0.97 -5.60
C TYR A 282 -12.08 -1.49 -4.83
N SER A 283 -11.79 -2.80 -4.88
CA SER A 283 -10.62 -3.41 -4.20
C SER A 283 -9.31 -2.65 -4.47
N ILE A 284 -8.96 -2.40 -5.74
CA ILE A 284 -7.76 -1.63 -6.08
C ILE A 284 -7.94 -0.14 -5.80
N GLN A 285 -9.15 0.40 -5.95
CA GLN A 285 -9.40 1.81 -5.65
C GLN A 285 -9.18 2.15 -4.17
N SER A 286 -9.34 1.19 -3.27
CA SER A 286 -9.09 1.38 -1.84
C SER A 286 -7.67 1.86 -1.54
N PHE A 287 -6.66 1.42 -2.31
CA PHE A 287 -5.28 1.92 -2.19
C PHE A 287 -5.18 3.42 -2.56
N ASN A 288 -5.86 3.85 -3.63
CA ASN A 288 -5.89 5.26 -4.04
C ASN A 288 -6.64 6.14 -3.02
N TYR A 289 -7.75 5.64 -2.45
CA TYR A 289 -8.48 6.33 -1.39
C TYR A 289 -7.66 6.42 -0.11
N SER A 290 -6.97 5.35 0.28
CA SER A 290 -6.06 5.34 1.43
C SER A 290 -4.92 6.35 1.25
N PHE A 291 -4.27 6.40 0.08
CA PHE A 291 -3.25 7.40 -0.21
C PHE A 291 -3.81 8.83 -0.18
N THR A 292 -4.99 9.06 -0.77
CA THR A 292 -5.65 10.37 -0.74
C THR A 292 -5.95 10.82 0.69
N ARG A 293 -6.51 9.94 1.51
CA ARG A 293 -6.87 10.25 2.90
C ARG A 293 -5.61 10.45 3.76
N ASN A 294 -4.69 9.50 3.69
CA ASN A 294 -3.54 9.43 4.57
C ASN A 294 -2.45 10.43 4.16
N VAL A 295 -2.30 10.76 2.89
CA VAL A 295 -1.31 11.71 2.38
C VAL A 295 -1.96 13.06 2.08
N LEU A 296 -2.81 13.16 1.05
CA LEU A 296 -3.29 14.45 0.54
C LEU A 296 -4.17 15.21 1.54
N VAL A 297 -5.24 14.58 2.03
CA VAL A 297 -6.19 15.20 2.97
C VAL A 297 -5.52 15.48 4.32
N SER A 298 -4.68 14.56 4.80
CA SER A 298 -3.88 14.74 6.01
C SER A 298 -2.98 15.98 5.90
N GLU A 299 -2.18 16.11 4.83
CA GLU A 299 -1.29 17.26 4.66
C GLU A 299 -2.07 18.56 4.50
N PHE A 300 -3.23 18.53 3.82
CA PHE A 300 -4.09 19.70 3.70
C PHE A 300 -4.68 20.13 5.05
N LYS A 301 -5.21 19.20 5.85
CA LYS A 301 -5.70 19.48 7.21
C LYS A 301 -4.59 20.02 8.11
N ARG A 302 -3.37 19.48 7.99
CA ARG A 302 -2.19 20.00 8.69
C ARG A 302 -1.83 21.40 8.25
N TYR A 303 -1.85 21.70 6.94
CA TYR A 303 -1.63 23.04 6.44
C TYR A 303 -2.65 24.04 7.01
N GLN A 304 -3.94 23.68 7.03
CA GLN A 304 -4.98 24.53 7.64
C GLN A 304 -4.74 24.75 9.15
N ARG A 305 -4.35 23.70 9.88
CA ARG A 305 -4.00 23.77 11.30
C ARG A 305 -2.77 24.66 11.51
N ASP A 306 -1.70 24.47 10.76
CA ASP A 306 -0.47 25.26 10.83
C ASP A 306 -0.79 26.73 10.53
N LYS A 307 -1.64 27.02 9.54
CA LYS A 307 -2.08 28.38 9.24
C LYS A 307 -2.85 29.01 10.41
N LYS A 308 -3.71 28.24 11.09
CA LYS A 308 -4.51 28.69 12.24
C LYS A 308 -3.66 28.93 13.50
N HIS A 309 -2.69 28.06 13.78
CA HIS A 309 -1.97 28.05 15.06
C HIS A 309 -0.54 28.62 15.00
N LEU A 310 0.09 28.61 13.82
CA LEU A 310 1.47 29.08 13.60
C LEU A 310 1.55 30.27 12.64
N GLY A 311 0.45 30.60 11.95
CA GLY A 311 0.37 31.67 10.96
C GLY A 311 0.74 31.26 9.53
N SER A 312 0.32 32.08 8.56
CA SER A 312 0.42 31.76 7.13
C SER A 312 1.87 31.60 6.63
N ILE A 313 2.80 32.42 7.12
CA ILE A 313 4.21 32.38 6.68
C ILE A 313 4.84 31.04 7.07
N THR A 314 4.70 30.64 8.34
CA THR A 314 5.23 29.37 8.85
C THR A 314 4.54 28.17 8.21
N ALA A 315 3.22 28.24 7.98
CA ALA A 315 2.48 27.21 7.25
C ALA A 315 2.99 27.03 5.81
N ASN A 316 3.27 28.12 5.10
CA ASN A 316 3.83 28.09 3.75
C ASN A 316 5.26 27.53 3.73
N ALA A 317 6.11 27.96 4.66
CA ALA A 317 7.47 27.44 4.80
C ALA A 317 7.46 25.94 5.10
N ASN A 318 6.53 25.48 5.93
CA ASN A 318 6.33 24.07 6.23
C ASN A 318 5.78 23.26 5.04
N ALA A 319 4.87 23.84 4.25
CA ALA A 319 4.40 23.22 3.01
C ALA A 319 5.51 23.12 1.96
N ALA A 320 6.38 24.14 1.85
CA ALA A 320 7.53 24.12 0.94
C ALA A 320 8.51 22.98 1.23
N LYS A 321 8.65 22.55 2.49
CA LYS A 321 9.45 21.37 2.88
C LYS A 321 8.94 20.06 2.26
N LEU A 322 7.70 20.02 1.75
CA LEU A 322 7.15 18.85 1.06
C LEU A 322 7.67 18.71 -0.38
N MET A 323 8.17 19.78 -1.00
CA MET A 323 8.61 19.73 -2.40
C MET A 323 9.72 18.70 -2.63
N GLY A 324 10.74 18.68 -1.76
CA GLY A 324 11.84 17.73 -1.84
C GLY A 324 11.38 16.27 -1.75
N PRO A 325 10.65 15.86 -0.70
CA PRO A 325 10.10 14.52 -0.60
C PRO A 325 9.13 14.13 -1.73
N ILE A 326 8.28 15.04 -2.21
CA ILE A 326 7.37 14.77 -3.33
C ILE A 326 8.16 14.52 -4.61
N PHE A 327 9.17 15.36 -4.89
CA PHE A 327 10.06 15.17 -6.02
C PHE A 327 10.82 13.85 -5.91
N GLN A 328 11.31 13.50 -4.73
CA GLN A 328 11.97 12.22 -4.47
C GLN A 328 11.06 11.03 -4.73
N LEU A 329 9.81 11.07 -4.25
CA LEU A 329 8.81 10.03 -4.53
C LEU A 329 8.55 9.90 -6.03
N TYR A 330 8.37 11.03 -6.73
CA TYR A 330 8.19 11.06 -8.18
C TYR A 330 9.38 10.42 -8.91
N MET A 331 10.61 10.82 -8.58
CA MET A 331 11.82 10.26 -9.18
C MET A 331 12.00 8.77 -8.86
N GLY A 332 11.63 8.34 -7.65
CA GLY A 332 11.56 6.93 -7.27
C GLY A 332 10.63 6.14 -8.20
N HIS A 333 9.43 6.68 -8.48
CA HIS A 333 8.51 6.09 -9.44
C HIS A 333 9.03 6.14 -10.88
N VAL A 334 9.75 7.18 -11.30
CA VAL A 334 10.41 7.25 -12.62
C VAL A 334 11.40 6.09 -12.79
N MET A 335 12.34 5.94 -11.87
CA MET A 335 13.35 4.87 -11.93
C MET A 335 12.72 3.48 -11.95
N VAL A 336 11.79 3.22 -11.04
CA VAL A 336 11.11 1.92 -10.93
C VAL A 336 10.23 1.65 -12.15
N SER A 337 9.54 2.66 -12.68
CA SER A 337 8.70 2.51 -13.86
C SER A 337 9.54 2.24 -15.11
N ALA A 338 10.66 2.94 -15.27
CA ALA A 338 11.60 2.70 -16.36
C ALA A 338 12.18 1.28 -16.28
N LEU A 339 12.71 0.88 -15.12
CA LEU A 339 13.26 -0.46 -14.90
C LEU A 339 12.22 -1.55 -15.15
N ARG A 340 11.00 -1.39 -14.60
CA ARG A 340 9.89 -2.33 -14.82
C ARG A 340 9.53 -2.45 -16.29
N MET A 341 9.47 -1.33 -17.02
CA MET A 341 9.12 -1.32 -18.44
C MET A 341 10.21 -1.98 -19.26
N TYR A 342 11.47 -1.68 -18.99
CA TYR A 342 12.63 -2.32 -19.63
C TYR A 342 12.65 -3.85 -19.42
N LEU A 343 12.39 -4.32 -18.19
CA LEU A 343 12.47 -5.74 -17.85
C LEU A 343 11.20 -6.55 -18.21
N LEU A 344 10.00 -5.97 -18.06
CA LEU A 344 8.73 -6.72 -18.11
C LEU A 344 7.76 -6.27 -19.22
N ASP A 345 8.11 -5.20 -19.95
CA ASP A 345 7.33 -4.67 -21.09
C ASP A 345 8.28 -4.13 -22.18
N ARG A 346 9.29 -4.95 -22.53
CA ARG A 346 10.37 -4.56 -23.44
C ARG A 346 9.87 -4.11 -24.81
N GLU A 347 8.80 -4.70 -25.31
CA GLU A 347 8.17 -4.30 -26.57
C GLU A 347 7.68 -2.85 -26.52
N LYS A 348 7.04 -2.45 -25.43
CA LYS A 348 6.57 -1.08 -25.29
C LYS A 348 7.72 -0.11 -25.05
N TRP A 349 8.79 -0.58 -24.41
CA TRP A 349 10.03 0.18 -24.27
C TRP A 349 10.61 0.53 -25.64
N GLU A 350 10.80 -0.45 -26.51
CA GLU A 350 11.32 -0.21 -27.86
C GLU A 350 10.32 0.62 -28.70
N GLU A 351 9.02 0.30 -28.68
CA GLU A 351 7.98 1.08 -29.38
C GLU A 351 8.06 2.58 -29.01
N LYS A 352 8.07 2.91 -27.72
CA LYS A 352 8.10 4.31 -27.27
C LYS A 352 9.45 4.98 -27.51
N LYS A 353 10.53 4.20 -27.57
CA LYS A 353 11.87 4.68 -27.91
C LYS A 353 11.94 5.03 -29.40
N GLU A 354 11.41 4.18 -30.27
CA GLU A 354 11.29 4.42 -31.71
C GLU A 354 10.39 5.63 -32.00
N ASP A 355 9.28 5.77 -31.28
CA ASP A 355 8.38 6.93 -31.36
C ASP A 355 9.01 8.24 -30.82
N GLY A 356 10.19 8.21 -30.18
CA GLY A 356 10.80 9.36 -29.51
C GLY A 356 10.00 9.89 -28.30
N THR A 357 9.07 9.11 -27.76
CA THR A 357 8.15 9.52 -26.67
C THR A 357 8.41 8.81 -25.34
N LEU A 358 9.46 7.97 -25.24
CA LEU A 358 9.76 7.15 -24.07
C LEU A 358 9.84 7.96 -22.77
N GLU A 359 10.63 9.03 -22.75
CA GLU A 359 10.82 9.86 -21.55
C GLU A 359 9.51 10.46 -21.07
N LYS A 360 8.73 11.04 -22.00
CA LYS A 360 7.41 11.61 -21.72
C LYS A 360 6.46 10.54 -21.18
N TYR A 361 6.44 9.35 -21.77
CA TYR A 361 5.60 8.25 -21.34
C TYR A 361 5.98 7.75 -19.94
N VAL A 362 7.28 7.59 -19.66
CA VAL A 362 7.80 7.20 -18.35
C VAL A 362 7.52 8.27 -17.29
N ALA A 363 7.67 9.55 -17.62
CA ALA A 363 7.31 10.66 -16.74
C ALA A 363 5.81 10.64 -16.41
N GLU A 364 4.95 10.49 -17.41
CA GLU A 364 3.50 10.52 -17.25
C GLU A 364 2.97 9.33 -16.45
N ILE A 365 3.48 8.11 -16.71
CA ILE A 365 3.09 6.93 -15.91
C ILE A 365 3.59 7.03 -14.47
N SER A 366 4.74 7.67 -14.24
CA SER A 366 5.32 7.83 -12.90
C SER A 366 4.61 8.90 -12.09
N PHE A 367 4.21 9.99 -12.74
CA PHE A 367 3.36 11.02 -12.13
C PHE A 367 2.06 10.41 -11.62
N ASN A 368 1.41 9.60 -12.45
CA ASN A 368 0.23 8.85 -12.05
C ASN A 368 0.51 7.89 -10.88
N ARG A 369 1.55 7.06 -10.98
CA ARG A 369 1.91 6.07 -9.94
C ARG A 369 2.28 6.69 -8.60
N SER A 370 2.78 7.93 -8.58
CA SER A 370 3.08 8.67 -7.36
C SER A 370 1.85 9.08 -6.55
N GLY A 371 0.64 8.84 -7.07
CA GLY A 371 -0.62 9.20 -6.41
C GLY A 371 -0.90 10.70 -6.44
N ALA A 372 -0.21 11.47 -7.30
CA ALA A 372 -0.35 12.92 -7.42
C ALA A 372 -1.80 13.37 -7.73
N LEU A 373 -2.61 12.49 -8.33
CA LEU A 373 -4.01 12.75 -8.65
C LEU A 373 -5.01 12.21 -7.61
N GLY A 374 -4.54 11.45 -6.61
CA GLY A 374 -5.37 10.90 -5.53
C GLY A 374 -6.62 10.18 -6.03
N PHE A 375 -7.78 10.55 -5.47
CA PHE A 375 -9.08 9.94 -5.78
C PHE A 375 -9.58 10.22 -7.20
N ILE A 376 -9.03 11.23 -7.88
CA ILE A 376 -9.38 11.57 -9.27
C ILE A 376 -8.61 10.66 -10.24
N GLU A 377 -7.59 9.96 -9.77
CA GLU A 377 -6.75 9.11 -10.61
C GLU A 377 -7.54 8.10 -11.46
N PRO A 378 -8.55 7.35 -10.95
CA PRO A 378 -9.33 6.44 -11.80
C PRO A 378 -10.02 7.12 -12.99
N TRP A 379 -10.48 8.37 -12.82
CA TRP A 379 -11.12 9.14 -13.88
C TRP A 379 -10.11 9.64 -14.91
N TYR A 380 -8.99 10.20 -14.45
CA TYR A 380 -7.91 10.62 -15.33
C TYR A 380 -7.31 9.43 -16.11
N GLN A 381 -7.15 8.28 -15.45
CA GLN A 381 -6.69 7.03 -16.07
C GLN A 381 -7.69 6.48 -17.07
N SER A 382 -8.99 6.59 -16.81
CA SER A 382 -10.02 6.17 -17.77
C SER A 382 -9.97 7.00 -19.05
N TYR A 383 -9.63 8.30 -18.95
CA TYR A 383 -9.49 9.20 -20.09
C TYR A 383 -8.18 9.00 -20.87
N ARG A 384 -7.05 8.72 -20.19
CA ARG A 384 -5.72 8.64 -20.81
C ARG A 384 -5.19 7.21 -21.05
N ALA A 385 -5.76 6.19 -20.39
CA ALA A 385 -5.38 4.77 -20.45
C ALA A 385 -3.89 4.43 -20.12
N ILE A 386 -3.19 5.24 -19.32
CA ILE A 386 -1.73 5.18 -19.17
C ILE A 386 -1.25 4.04 -18.24
N ARG A 387 -1.88 3.85 -17.06
CA ARG A 387 -1.42 2.90 -16.03
C ARG A 387 -1.92 1.47 -16.24
N TYR A 388 -3.09 1.31 -16.85
CA TYR A 388 -3.75 0.00 -16.99
C TYR A 388 -3.99 -0.46 -18.43
N GLN A 389 -3.74 0.37 -19.46
CA GLN A 389 -4.10 0.06 -20.86
C GLN A 389 -5.55 -0.46 -20.97
N ARG A 390 -6.47 0.16 -20.23
CA ARG A 390 -7.88 -0.22 -20.19
C ARG A 390 -8.72 0.83 -20.89
N ASP A 391 -9.79 0.38 -21.54
CA ASP A 391 -10.79 1.29 -22.08
C ASP A 391 -11.61 1.93 -20.94
N LEU A 392 -12.41 2.93 -21.29
CA LEU A 392 -13.21 3.70 -20.34
C LEU A 392 -14.26 2.84 -19.63
N ALA A 393 -14.90 1.90 -20.34
CA ALA A 393 -15.89 0.97 -19.78
C ALA A 393 -15.24 0.04 -18.73
N THR A 394 -14.06 -0.48 -19.01
CA THR A 394 -13.32 -1.37 -18.11
C THR A 394 -12.62 -0.67 -16.95
N SER A 395 -12.47 0.64 -17.02
CA SER A 395 -12.05 1.48 -15.90
C SER A 395 -13.19 1.72 -14.89
N ILE A 396 -14.44 1.75 -15.36
CA ILE A 396 -15.66 1.90 -14.54
C ILE A 396 -16.07 0.57 -13.90
N VAL A 397 -16.02 -0.53 -14.65
CA VAL A 397 -16.36 -1.88 -14.13
C VAL A 397 -15.28 -2.41 -13.17
N GLY A 398 -14.13 -1.72 -13.07
CA GLY A 398 -13.08 -1.98 -12.10
C GLY A 398 -12.18 -3.16 -12.44
N ALA A 399 -11.19 -3.39 -11.56
CA ALA A 399 -10.00 -4.10 -11.97
C ALA A 399 -10.19 -5.61 -12.20
N THR A 400 -11.09 -6.23 -11.44
CA THR A 400 -11.35 -7.67 -11.52
C THR A 400 -12.23 -8.03 -12.72
N PRO A 401 -13.40 -7.40 -12.94
CA PRO A 401 -14.19 -7.72 -14.13
C PRO A 401 -13.45 -7.35 -15.40
N GLY A 402 -12.69 -6.23 -15.40
CA GLY A 402 -11.84 -5.86 -16.53
C GLY A 402 -10.71 -6.86 -16.82
N PHE A 403 -10.28 -7.69 -15.85
CA PHE A 403 -9.30 -8.75 -16.09
C PHE A 403 -9.89 -9.89 -16.94
N TYR A 404 -11.17 -10.22 -16.74
CA TYR A 404 -11.83 -11.29 -17.48
C TYR A 404 -12.51 -10.82 -18.77
N LEU A 405 -13.19 -9.67 -18.72
CA LEU A 405 -13.99 -9.17 -19.84
C LEU A 405 -13.13 -8.72 -21.03
N GLN A 406 -12.00 -8.04 -20.79
CA GLN A 406 -11.17 -7.55 -21.91
C GLN A 406 -10.55 -8.68 -22.74
N PRO A 407 -9.93 -9.72 -22.14
CA PRO A 407 -9.44 -10.84 -22.91
C PRO A 407 -10.58 -11.62 -23.59
N ALA A 408 -11.72 -11.83 -22.90
CA ALA A 408 -12.86 -12.51 -23.49
C ALA A 408 -13.37 -11.77 -24.73
N GLN A 409 -13.49 -10.45 -24.68
CA GLN A 409 -13.83 -9.61 -25.84
C GLN A 409 -12.82 -9.74 -26.97
N LYS A 410 -11.52 -9.82 -26.69
CA LYS A 410 -10.48 -10.00 -27.72
C LYS A 410 -10.58 -11.37 -28.43
N ILE A 411 -10.89 -12.43 -27.67
CA ILE A 411 -11.11 -13.77 -28.22
C ILE A 411 -12.39 -13.78 -29.05
N ILE A 412 -13.49 -13.23 -28.53
CA ILE A 412 -14.77 -13.14 -29.25
C ILE A 412 -14.62 -12.36 -30.55
N LYS A 413 -13.92 -11.21 -30.51
CA LYS A 413 -13.64 -10.42 -31.72
C LYS A 413 -12.88 -11.20 -32.77
N TYR A 414 -11.94 -12.08 -32.40
CA TYR A 414 -11.27 -12.93 -33.38
C TYR A 414 -12.23 -13.86 -34.14
N PHE A 415 -13.32 -14.32 -33.52
CA PHE A 415 -14.30 -15.20 -34.16
C PHE A 415 -15.45 -14.47 -34.87
N ILE A 416 -15.70 -13.20 -34.53
CA ILE A 416 -16.84 -12.42 -35.05
C ILE A 416 -16.41 -11.38 -36.09
N ASP A 417 -15.19 -10.85 -35.97
CA ASP A 417 -14.71 -9.74 -36.79
C ASP A 417 -14.05 -10.29 -38.07
N GLU A 418 -14.70 -10.12 -39.22
CA GLU A 418 -14.18 -10.49 -40.54
C GLU A 418 -12.99 -9.61 -41.00
N THR A 419 -12.51 -8.70 -40.15
CA THR A 419 -11.46 -7.71 -40.45
C THR A 419 -10.04 -8.25 -40.42
N ASN A 420 -9.86 -9.57 -40.33
CA ASN A 420 -8.53 -10.17 -40.50
C ASN A 420 -8.12 -10.06 -41.97
N SER A 421 -7.24 -9.10 -42.27
CA SER A 421 -6.54 -9.07 -43.56
C SER A 421 -5.80 -10.40 -43.76
N PRO A 422 -5.88 -11.04 -44.95
CA PRO A 422 -5.17 -12.29 -45.27
C PRO A 422 -3.66 -12.23 -45.03
N ASN A 423 -3.10 -11.02 -44.91
CA ASN A 423 -1.66 -10.77 -44.80
C ASN A 423 -1.21 -10.35 -43.38
N THR A 424 -2.06 -10.43 -42.34
CA THR A 424 -1.66 -10.02 -40.98
C THR A 424 -2.14 -10.96 -39.88
N THR A 425 -1.24 -11.45 -39.02
CA THR A 425 -1.53 -12.29 -37.84
C THR A 425 -1.93 -11.47 -36.59
N SER A 426 -2.36 -10.22 -36.78
CA SER A 426 -2.58 -9.27 -35.68
C SER A 426 -3.77 -9.62 -34.78
N ALA A 427 -4.87 -10.14 -35.33
CA ALA A 427 -6.01 -10.56 -34.51
C ALA A 427 -5.72 -11.86 -33.76
N GLU A 428 -5.05 -12.81 -34.40
CA GLU A 428 -4.62 -14.09 -33.81
C GLU A 428 -3.69 -13.86 -32.63
N LYS A 429 -2.69 -12.99 -32.81
CA LYS A 429 -1.78 -12.59 -31.75
C LYS A 429 -2.56 -12.02 -30.55
N LYS A 430 -3.51 -11.12 -30.78
CA LYS A 430 -4.35 -10.53 -29.73
C LYS A 430 -5.24 -11.56 -29.05
N ALA A 431 -5.74 -12.55 -29.78
CA ALA A 431 -6.55 -13.65 -29.26
C ALA A 431 -5.70 -14.61 -28.41
N LEU A 432 -4.50 -14.96 -28.86
CA LEU A 432 -3.55 -15.80 -28.11
C LEU A 432 -3.05 -15.09 -26.84
N GLU A 433 -2.74 -13.79 -26.90
CA GLU A 433 -2.40 -13.01 -25.70
C GLU A 433 -3.57 -12.97 -24.70
N ALA A 434 -4.80 -12.94 -25.21
CA ALA A 434 -6.00 -12.98 -24.39
C ALA A 434 -6.24 -14.37 -23.79
N PHE A 435 -6.05 -15.45 -24.56
CA PHE A 435 -6.10 -16.82 -24.07
C PHE A 435 -5.05 -17.06 -22.97
N TYR A 436 -3.80 -16.64 -23.21
CA TYR A 436 -2.75 -16.70 -22.21
C TYR A 436 -3.18 -15.99 -20.92
N THR A 437 -3.86 -14.85 -21.05
CA THR A 437 -4.34 -14.08 -19.89
C THR A 437 -5.44 -14.80 -19.11
N LEU A 438 -6.37 -15.48 -19.77
CA LEU A 438 -7.50 -16.17 -19.12
C LEU A 438 -7.17 -17.56 -18.62
N VAL A 439 -6.19 -18.24 -19.22
CA VAL A 439 -5.91 -19.65 -18.95
C VAL A 439 -4.55 -19.81 -18.28
N ILE A 440 -3.48 -19.35 -18.95
CA ILE A 440 -2.12 -19.59 -18.49
C ILE A 440 -1.80 -18.80 -17.22
N ILE A 441 -2.22 -17.53 -17.12
CA ILE A 441 -1.97 -16.73 -15.92
C ILE A 441 -2.64 -17.30 -14.67
N PRO A 442 -3.94 -17.69 -14.68
CA PRO A 442 -4.54 -18.36 -13.53
C PRO A 442 -3.84 -19.66 -13.15
N ILE A 443 -3.31 -20.43 -14.11
CA ILE A 443 -2.51 -21.64 -13.84
C ILE A 443 -1.20 -21.28 -13.13
N ILE A 444 -0.47 -20.25 -13.61
CA ILE A 444 0.75 -19.77 -12.95
C ILE A 444 0.46 -19.32 -11.52
N VAL A 445 -0.63 -18.56 -11.32
CA VAL A 445 -1.07 -18.10 -10.01
C VAL A 445 -1.44 -19.27 -9.10
N ALA A 446 -2.19 -20.26 -9.61
CA ALA A 446 -2.55 -21.47 -8.88
C ALA A 446 -1.30 -22.26 -8.46
N ALA A 447 -0.31 -22.40 -9.36
CA ALA A 447 0.95 -23.09 -9.07
C ALA A 447 1.75 -22.36 -7.98
N VAL A 448 1.90 -21.04 -8.09
CA VAL A 448 2.66 -20.23 -7.11
C VAL A 448 1.98 -20.19 -5.74
N SER A 449 0.64 -20.24 -5.71
CA SER A 449 -0.15 -20.31 -4.46
C SER A 449 -0.26 -21.73 -3.88
N ASN A 450 0.16 -22.78 -4.61
CA ASN A 450 0.09 -24.17 -4.15
C ASN A 450 1.31 -24.53 -3.28
N PRO A 451 1.14 -25.02 -2.04
CA PRO A 451 2.23 -25.46 -1.18
C PRO A 451 3.10 -26.58 -1.76
N THR A 452 2.48 -27.55 -2.43
CA THR A 452 3.15 -28.75 -2.96
C THR A 452 4.07 -28.43 -4.13
N PHE A 453 3.68 -27.50 -5.00
CA PHE A 453 4.49 -27.09 -6.15
C PHE A 453 5.84 -26.49 -5.72
N LEU A 454 5.88 -25.79 -4.57
CA LEU A 454 7.07 -25.07 -4.11
C LEU A 454 7.91 -25.82 -3.10
N ALA A 455 7.35 -26.79 -2.37
CA ALA A 455 8.16 -27.71 -1.56
C ALA A 455 9.26 -28.38 -2.42
N ASN A 456 8.98 -28.57 -3.71
CA ASN A 456 9.92 -29.10 -4.71
C ASN A 456 10.98 -28.09 -5.17
N LEU A 457 10.86 -26.79 -4.84
CA LEU A 457 11.83 -25.74 -5.23
C LEU A 457 12.84 -25.38 -4.12
N GLY A 458 12.76 -26.01 -2.94
CA GLY A 458 13.73 -25.86 -1.86
C GLY A 458 13.73 -24.49 -1.15
N PRO A 459 14.79 -24.16 -0.37
CA PRO A 459 14.87 -22.96 0.47
C PRO A 459 14.74 -21.63 -0.30
N SER A 460 15.05 -21.63 -1.60
CA SER A 460 14.94 -20.49 -2.51
C SER A 460 13.56 -20.38 -3.18
N GLY A 461 12.65 -21.31 -2.88
CA GLY A 461 11.36 -21.49 -3.57
C GLY A 461 10.50 -20.24 -3.59
N ASN A 462 10.50 -19.43 -2.53
CA ASN A 462 9.73 -18.18 -2.48
C ASN A 462 10.26 -17.14 -3.49
N LEU A 463 11.58 -16.92 -3.57
CA LEU A 463 12.18 -15.97 -4.52
C LEU A 463 11.95 -16.41 -5.97
N ILE A 464 12.08 -17.71 -6.23
CA ILE A 464 11.84 -18.31 -7.54
C ILE A 464 10.37 -18.16 -7.91
N ALA A 465 9.44 -18.49 -7.02
CA ALA A 465 8.01 -18.38 -7.26
C ALA A 465 7.56 -16.94 -7.51
N GLY A 466 8.10 -15.97 -6.75
CA GLY A 466 7.83 -14.54 -6.99
C GLY A 466 8.35 -14.06 -8.35
N THR A 467 9.56 -14.46 -8.73
CA THR A 467 10.14 -14.15 -10.04
C THR A 467 9.33 -14.78 -11.17
N LEU A 468 8.96 -16.07 -11.05
CA LEU A 468 8.12 -16.78 -12.01
C LEU A 468 6.75 -16.13 -12.14
N ALA A 469 6.11 -15.72 -11.04
CA ALA A 469 4.86 -14.99 -11.09
C ALA A 469 5.02 -13.64 -11.82
N MET A 470 6.08 -12.89 -11.55
CA MET A 470 6.34 -11.59 -12.19
C MET A 470 6.64 -11.71 -13.69
N VAL A 471 7.50 -12.66 -14.07
CA VAL A 471 7.90 -12.90 -15.47
C VAL A 471 6.76 -13.56 -16.23
N GLY A 472 6.17 -14.62 -15.70
CA GLY A 472 5.12 -15.40 -16.35
C GLY A 472 3.81 -14.63 -16.56
N THR A 473 3.52 -13.61 -15.73
CA THR A 473 2.38 -12.70 -15.91
C THR A 473 2.72 -11.41 -16.66
N SER A 474 3.97 -11.24 -17.10
CA SER A 474 4.45 -10.06 -17.83
C SER A 474 3.84 -9.95 -19.23
N LYS A 475 3.91 -8.75 -19.83
CA LYS A 475 3.45 -8.58 -21.22
C LYS A 475 4.40 -9.26 -22.20
N THR A 476 5.70 -9.16 -21.96
CA THR A 476 6.72 -9.85 -22.75
C THR A 476 6.49 -11.36 -22.80
N ALA A 477 6.22 -12.02 -21.67
CA ALA A 477 5.96 -13.46 -21.67
C ALA A 477 4.73 -13.83 -22.52
N LYS A 478 3.65 -13.04 -22.44
CA LYS A 478 2.45 -13.23 -23.28
C LYS A 478 2.79 -13.11 -24.74
N THR A 479 3.47 -12.03 -25.13
CA THR A 479 3.78 -11.77 -26.53
C THR A 479 4.75 -12.80 -27.09
N THR A 480 5.78 -13.18 -26.33
CA THR A 480 6.75 -14.21 -26.75
C THR A 480 6.05 -15.56 -26.93
N ALA A 481 5.20 -15.97 -25.99
CA ALA A 481 4.44 -17.22 -26.12
C ALA A 481 3.48 -17.18 -27.33
N SER A 482 2.74 -16.08 -27.49
CA SER A 482 1.84 -15.91 -28.65
C SER A 482 2.58 -15.90 -29.98
N LYS A 483 3.76 -15.27 -30.06
CA LYS A 483 4.60 -15.28 -31.27
C LYS A 483 5.08 -16.69 -31.60
N ALA A 484 5.61 -17.42 -30.63
CA ALA A 484 6.09 -18.78 -30.83
C ALA A 484 4.99 -19.73 -31.33
N VAL A 485 3.75 -19.56 -30.84
CA VAL A 485 2.60 -20.34 -31.33
C VAL A 485 2.23 -19.96 -32.77
N ILE A 486 2.26 -18.67 -33.11
CA ILE A 486 1.98 -18.21 -34.48
C ILE A 486 3.05 -18.71 -35.45
N GLU A 487 4.34 -18.55 -35.10
CA GLU A 487 5.48 -19.06 -35.88
C GLU A 487 5.31 -20.57 -36.11
N ALA A 488 4.99 -21.36 -35.09
CA ALA A 488 4.79 -22.81 -35.25
C ALA A 488 3.56 -23.24 -36.08
N ILE A 489 2.60 -22.34 -36.32
CA ILE A 489 1.39 -22.63 -37.12
C ILE A 489 1.59 -22.19 -38.58
N TYR A 490 2.37 -21.13 -38.80
CA TYR A 490 2.49 -20.45 -40.09
C TYR A 490 3.86 -20.62 -40.77
N ASP A 491 4.89 -21.05 -40.04
CA ASP A 491 6.17 -21.56 -40.57
C ASP A 491 6.15 -23.09 -40.62
#